data_AF-X1HQI2-F1
#
_entry.id   AF-X1HQI2-F1
#
_cell.length_a   1.000
_cell.length_b   1.000
_cell.length_c   1.000
_cell.angle_alpha   90.00
_cell.angle_beta   90.00
_cell.angle_gamma   90.00
#
_symmetry.space_group_name_H-M   'P 1'
#
loop_
_entity.id
_entity.type
_entity.pdbx_description
1 polymer ?
#
loop_
_entity_poly.entity_id
_entity_poly.type
_entity_poly.pdbx_seq_one_letter_code
_entity_poly.pdbx_strand_id
1 'polypeptide(L)'
;MFEWIRPIPAVWIGIAIFFSAILVLYVSEKCGILEVYPRKGFLPVISTPGLRLFVGILALIYIFLIGLVFISSFLIVPFVIGLLVLIIIMIWG
;
A
#
# COMPACT_ATOMS: atom_id res chain seq x y z
N MET A 1 3.20 17.39 27.31
CA MET A 1 3.14 18.06 25.99
C MET A 1 3.82 17.27 24.85
N PHE A 2 4.54 16.17 25.11
CA PHE A 2 5.21 15.34 24.08
C PHE A 2 4.76 13.86 24.07
N GLU A 3 3.52 13.56 24.46
CA GLU A 3 3.01 12.17 24.46
C GLU A 3 2.80 11.62 23.03
N TRP A 4 2.65 12.51 22.04
CA TRP A 4 2.53 12.19 20.60
C TRP A 4 3.82 11.68 19.95
N ILE A 5 4.99 11.81 20.60
CA ILE A 5 6.28 11.32 20.09
C ILE A 5 6.63 9.93 20.62
N ARG A 6 5.78 9.33 21.46
CA ARG A 6 5.99 7.92 21.85
C ARG A 6 6.10 7.09 20.58
N PRO A 7 7.26 6.44 20.33
CA PRO A 7 7.40 5.57 19.17
C PRO A 7 6.46 4.41 19.43
N ILE A 8 5.24 4.47 18.90
CA ILE A 8 4.32 3.35 18.91
C ILE A 8 5.05 2.28 18.09
N PRO A 9 5.57 1.21 18.71
CA PRO A 9 6.46 0.28 18.00
C PRO A 9 5.77 -0.29 16.75
N ALA A 10 4.45 -0.46 16.83
CA ALA A 10 3.61 -0.93 15.74
C ALA A 10 3.64 -0.03 14.49
N VAL A 11 3.77 1.30 14.63
CA VAL A 11 3.81 2.22 13.47
C VAL A 11 5.12 2.05 12.70
N TRP A 12 6.24 1.99 13.41
CA TRP A 12 7.56 1.78 12.81
C TRP A 12 7.69 0.41 12.16
N ILE A 13 7.13 -0.63 12.80
CA ILE A 13 7.06 -1.98 12.24
C ILE A 13 6.21 -1.97 10.95
N GLY A 14 5.07 -1.28 10.94
CA GLY A 14 4.23 -1.14 9.74
C GLY A 14 4.97 -0.45 8.58
N ILE A 15 5.72 0.62 8.88
CA ILE A 15 6.54 1.33 7.89
C ILE A 15 7.67 0.41 7.36
N ALA A 16 8.33 -0.36 8.23
CA ALA A 16 9.40 -1.27 7.81
C ALA A 16 8.88 -2.39 6.89
N ILE A 17 7.74 -3.00 7.24
CA ILE A 17 7.07 -4.01 6.41
C ILE A 17 6.70 -3.40 5.06
N PHE A 18 6.20 -2.16 5.04
CA PHE A 18 5.85 -1.42 3.82
C PHE A 18 7.04 -1.22 2.88
N PHE A 19 8.15 -0.66 3.37
CA PHE A 19 9.34 -0.46 2.55
C PHE A 19 9.96 -1.78 2.09
N SER A 20 9.88 -2.84 2.91
CA SER A 20 10.33 -4.17 2.48
C SER A 20 9.48 -4.74 1.34
N ALA A 21 8.16 -4.55 1.38
CA ALA A 21 7.25 -5.06 0.35
C ALA A 21 7.49 -4.36 -0.99
N ILE A 22 7.69 -3.03 -0.98
CA ILE A 22 8.07 -2.26 -2.17
C ILE A 22 9.41 -2.74 -2.72
N LEU A 23 10.41 -2.94 -1.85
CA LEU A 23 11.74 -3.36 -2.28
C LEU A 23 11.70 -4.77 -2.91
N VAL A 24 10.99 -5.71 -2.29
CA VAL A 24 10.80 -7.05 -2.84
C VAL A 24 10.12 -7.01 -4.20
N LEU A 25 9.05 -6.21 -4.36
CA LEU A 25 8.33 -6.08 -5.63
C LEU A 25 9.18 -5.45 -6.72
N TYR A 26 9.89 -4.37 -6.39
CA TYR A 26 10.81 -3.72 -7.32
C TYR A 26 11.91 -4.68 -7.78
N VAL A 27 12.51 -5.43 -6.86
CA VAL A 27 13.56 -6.42 -7.17
C VAL A 27 13.00 -7.56 -8.00
N SER A 28 11.79 -8.06 -7.71
CA SER A 28 11.18 -9.15 -8.48
C SER A 28 10.77 -8.74 -9.90
N GLU A 29 10.38 -7.48 -10.13
CA GLU A 29 10.24 -6.93 -11.48
C GLU A 29 11.61 -6.81 -12.18
N LYS A 30 12.63 -6.27 -11.50
CA LYS A 30 13.99 -6.11 -12.04
C LYS A 30 14.65 -7.44 -12.43
N CYS A 31 14.38 -8.50 -11.68
CA CYS A 31 14.90 -9.83 -11.92
C CYS A 31 14.08 -10.62 -12.96
N GLY A 32 12.99 -10.06 -13.51
CA GLY A 32 12.16 -10.73 -14.52
C GLY A 32 11.41 -11.95 -13.99
N ILE A 33 11.22 -12.05 -12.67
CA ILE A 33 10.48 -13.14 -12.02
C ILE A 33 8.97 -12.97 -12.26
N LEU A 34 8.52 -11.72 -12.41
CA LEU A 34 7.16 -11.39 -12.76
C LEU A 34 7.08 -11.15 -14.28
N GLU A 35 6.33 -11.99 -14.98
CA GLU A 35 6.00 -11.76 -16.39
C GLU A 35 5.18 -10.48 -16.51
N VAL A 36 5.79 -9.45 -17.12
CA VAL A 36 5.15 -8.16 -17.38
C VAL A 36 4.20 -8.31 -18.56
N TYR A 37 3.04 -8.93 -18.33
CA TYR A 37 1.97 -8.91 -19.31
C TYR A 37 1.32 -7.52 -19.29
N PRO A 38 1.41 -6.74 -20.38
CA PRO A 38 0.77 -5.44 -20.46
C PRO A 38 -0.75 -5.63 -20.52
N ARG A 39 -1.42 -5.54 -19.39
CA ARG A 39 -2.89 -5.49 -19.32
C ARG A 39 -3.33 -4.03 -19.41
N LYS A 40 -4.12 -3.69 -20.43
CA LYS A 40 -4.82 -2.40 -20.52
C LYS A 40 -5.99 -2.43 -19.52
N GLY A 41 -5.69 -2.09 -18.27
CA GLY A 41 -6.70 -1.85 -17.23
C GLY A 41 -7.23 -0.42 -17.29
N PHE A 42 -7.59 0.12 -16.11
CA PHE A 42 -8.27 1.40 -15.93
C PHE A 42 -7.47 2.66 -16.35
N LEU A 43 -6.14 2.62 -16.30
CA LEU A 43 -5.30 3.74 -16.74
C LEU A 43 -4.80 3.51 -18.19
N PRO A 44 -4.76 4.54 -19.06
CA PRO A 44 -4.19 4.48 -20.40
C PRO A 44 -2.64 4.45 -20.38
N VAL A 45 -2.07 3.62 -19.52
CA VAL A 45 -0.64 3.36 -19.38
C VAL A 45 -0.46 1.86 -19.18
N ILE A 46 0.63 1.32 -19.72
CA ILE A 46 1.01 -0.08 -19.53
C ILE A 46 1.32 -0.28 -18.04
N SER A 47 0.36 -0.80 -17.28
CA SER A 47 0.51 -1.01 -15.84
C SER A 47 1.19 -2.35 -15.59
N THR A 48 2.45 -2.32 -15.16
CA THR A 48 3.14 -3.52 -14.68
C THR A 48 2.52 -3.99 -13.35
N PRO A 49 2.60 -5.29 -13.00
CA PRO A 49 2.06 -5.79 -11.74
C PRO A 49 2.63 -5.08 -10.50
N GLY A 50 3.91 -4.70 -10.50
CA GLY A 50 4.52 -3.93 -9.41
C GLY A 50 4.03 -2.49 -9.34
N LEU A 51 3.76 -1.82 -10.47
CA LEU A 51 3.14 -0.49 -10.47
C LEU A 51 1.74 -0.52 -9.83
N ARG A 52 0.94 -1.54 -10.13
CA ARG A 52 -0.40 -1.71 -9.55
C ARG A 52 -0.32 -1.93 -8.04
N LEU A 53 0.64 -2.72 -7.57
CA LEU A 53 0.85 -2.97 -6.14
C LEU A 53 1.33 -1.71 -5.44
N PHE A 54 2.26 -0.96 -6.05
CA PHE A 54 2.71 0.31 -5.51
C PHE A 54 1.54 1.29 -5.32
N VAL A 55 0.71 1.48 -6.35
CA VAL A 55 -0.47 2.36 -6.27
C VAL A 55 -1.49 1.86 -5.26
N GLY A 56 -1.74 0.54 -5.21
CA GLY A 56 -2.65 -0.07 -4.24
C GLY A 56 -2.22 0.17 -2.79
N ILE A 57 -0.92 0.01 -2.50
CA ILE A 57 -0.40 0.22 -1.15
C ILE A 57 -0.34 1.72 -0.82
N LEU A 58 -0.06 2.59 -1.80
CA LEU A 58 -0.15 4.04 -1.63
C LEU A 58 -1.56 4.45 -1.20
N ALA A 59 -2.59 3.92 -1.87
CA ALA A 59 -3.99 4.17 -1.54
C ALA A 59 -4.35 3.67 -0.13
N LEU A 60 -3.93 2.45 0.24
CA LEU A 60 -4.10 1.89 1.59
C LEU A 60 -3.52 2.84 2.66
N ILE A 61 -2.31 3.37 2.45
CA ILE A 61 -1.65 4.28 3.38
C ILE A 61 -2.39 5.61 3.52
N TYR A 62 -2.83 6.21 2.41
CA TYR A 62 -3.59 7.44 2.46
C TYR A 62 -4.92 7.26 3.22
N ILE A 63 -5.63 6.16 2.99
CA ILE A 63 -6.86 5.83 3.72
C ILE A 63 -6.57 5.62 5.22
N PHE A 64 -5.47 4.92 5.54
CA PHE A 64 -5.06 4.71 6.92
C PHE A 64 -4.68 6.02 7.62
N LEU A 65 -3.96 6.92 6.95
CA LEU A 65 -3.61 8.26 7.44
C LEU A 65 -4.84 9.13 7.67
N ILE A 66 -5.80 9.11 6.75
CA ILE A 66 -7.10 9.79 6.92
C ILE A 66 -7.78 9.22 8.18
N GLY A 67 -7.82 7.90 8.32
CA GLY A 67 -8.33 7.24 9.52
C GLY A 67 -7.63 7.68 10.80
N LEU A 68 -6.31 7.84 10.76
CA LEU A 68 -5.50 8.28 11.89
C LEU A 68 -5.82 9.73 12.30
N VAL A 69 -6.11 10.60 11.34
CA VAL A 69 -6.47 12.02 11.59
C VAL A 69 -7.90 12.16 12.09
N PHE A 70 -8.87 11.45 11.50
CA PHE A 70 -10.30 11.66 11.77
C PHE A 70 -10.91 10.67 12.76
N ILE A 71 -10.38 9.44 12.85
CA ILE A 71 -10.96 8.31 13.61
C ILE A 71 -9.84 7.59 14.38
N SER A 72 -9.13 8.33 15.23
CA SER A 72 -7.97 7.84 15.98
C SER A 72 -8.29 6.73 17.01
N SER A 73 -9.57 6.57 17.38
CA SER A 73 -9.99 5.52 18.33
C SER A 73 -10.25 4.16 17.67
N PHE A 74 -10.48 4.10 16.36
CA PHE A 74 -10.88 2.88 15.64
C PHE A 74 -10.09 2.70 14.33
N LEU A 75 -8.76 2.57 14.41
CA LEU A 75 -7.88 2.41 13.23
C LEU A 75 -8.07 1.10 12.45
N ILE A 76 -8.79 0.13 13.01
CA ILE A 76 -9.06 -1.15 12.33
C ILE A 76 -9.96 -0.94 11.10
N VAL A 77 -10.93 -0.03 11.19
CA VAL A 77 -11.87 0.28 10.10
C VAL A 77 -11.16 0.85 8.86
N PRO A 78 -10.35 1.93 8.94
CA PRO A 78 -9.63 2.46 7.79
C PRO A 78 -8.60 1.48 7.24
N PHE A 79 -8.02 0.62 8.08
CA PHE A 79 -7.12 -0.45 7.62
C PHE A 79 -7.83 -1.48 6.74
N VAL A 80 -9.00 -1.97 7.17
CA VAL A 80 -9.81 -2.92 6.38
C VAL A 80 -10.30 -2.29 5.08
N ILE A 81 -10.74 -1.04 5.12
CA ILE A 81 -11.19 -0.31 3.92
C ILE A 81 -10.03 -0.16 2.92
N GLY A 82 -8.85 0.23 3.38
CA GLY A 82 -7.69 0.35 2.49
C GLY A 82 -7.24 -1.00 1.94
N LEU A 83 -7.38 -2.10 2.67
CA LEU A 83 -7.09 -3.45 2.16
C LEU A 83 -8.07 -3.84 1.04
N LEU A 84 -9.35 -3.54 1.19
CA LEU A 84 -10.34 -3.74 0.13
C LEU A 84 -9.98 -2.94 -1.12
N VAL A 85 -9.59 -1.67 -0.95
CA VAL A 85 -9.16 -0.81 -2.08
C VAL A 85 -7.92 -1.38 -2.76
N LEU A 86 -6.94 -1.86 -2.01
CA LEU A 86 -5.75 -2.52 -2.56
C LEU A 86 -6.13 -3.77 -3.39
N ILE A 87 -7.03 -4.61 -2.88
CA ILE A 87 -7.51 -5.80 -3.61
C ILE A 87 -8.25 -5.39 -4.89
N ILE A 88 -9.09 -4.35 -4.84
CA ILE A 88 -9.80 -3.84 -6.02
C ILE A 88 -8.80 -3.38 -7.09
N ILE A 89 -7.75 -2.64 -6.70
CA ILE A 89 -6.69 -2.17 -7.61
C ILE A 89 -5.91 -3.35 -8.20
N MET A 90 -5.72 -4.43 -7.44
CA MET A 90 -5.12 -5.66 -7.95
C MET A 90 -5.97 -6.39 -8.99
N ILE A 91 -7.29 -6.43 -8.78
CA ILE A 91 -8.21 -7.14 -9.67
C ILE A 91 -8.47 -6.33 -10.96
N TRP A 92 -8.62 -5.00 -10.83
CA TRP A 92 -9.02 -4.09 -11.91
C TRP A 92 -7.86 -3.40 -12.63
N GLY A 93 -6.65 -3.48 -12.05
CA GLY A 93 -5.45 -2.83 -12.57
C GLY A 93 -5.03 -3.32 -13.94
#